data_AF-R6YN73-F1
#
_entry.id   AF-R6YN73-F1
#
_cell.length_a   1.000
_cell.length_b   1.000
_cell.length_c   1.000
_cell.angle_alpha   90.00
_cell.angle_beta   90.00
_cell.angle_gamma   90.00
#
_symmetry.space_group_name_H-M   'P 1'
#
loop_
_entity.id
_entity.type
_entity.pdbx_description
1 polymer ?
#
loop_
_entity_poly.entity_id
_entity_poly.type
_entity_poly.pdbx_seq_one_letter_code
_entity_poly.pdbx_strand_id
1 'polypeptide(L)'
;MKKFLQSLPQVLVNLCVSYTCAVLLYTLLDAQQATMRRAWLYEILAICAAATVLQYVFFSGKAVKRLSYLARMAWFAAAMLAVVCGAAVVFRWFPLEHLGSWLWLVGIFLVGFAAIALVFEGWFRLKRRVYDDALGRYKQGKK
;
A
#
# COMPACT_ATOMS: atom_id res chain seq x y z
N MET A 1 15.43 2.63 20.89
CA MET A 1 15.27 3.94 20.22
C MET A 1 16.16 4.11 18.97
N LYS A 2 17.47 3.78 19.00
CA LYS A 2 18.38 3.90 17.82
C LYS A 2 17.87 3.24 16.51
N LYS A 3 17.25 2.06 16.59
CA LYS A 3 16.68 1.37 15.40
C LYS A 3 15.44 2.05 14.81
N PHE A 4 14.72 2.87 15.58
CA PHE A 4 13.54 3.59 15.10
C PHE A 4 13.96 4.88 14.39
N LEU A 5 14.94 5.61 14.97
CA LEU A 5 15.56 6.77 14.34
C LEU A 5 16.24 6.43 13.01
N GLN A 6 16.87 5.25 12.89
CA GLN A 6 17.47 4.80 11.62
C GLN A 6 16.43 4.47 10.54
N SER A 7 15.24 4.01 10.92
CA SER A 7 14.16 3.70 9.96
C SER A 7 13.32 4.92 9.59
N LEU A 8 13.40 6.00 10.37
CA LEU A 8 12.66 7.24 10.17
C LEU A 8 12.86 7.88 8.78
N PRO A 9 14.10 8.04 8.26
CA PRO A 9 14.29 8.56 6.90
C PRO A 9 13.65 7.65 5.84
N GLN A 10 13.70 6.33 6.01
CA GLN A 10 13.08 5.40 5.06
C GLN A 10 11.55 5.47 5.09
N VAL A 11 10.95 5.65 6.27
CA VAL A 11 9.50 5.86 6.42
C VAL A 11 9.07 7.18 5.78
N LEU A 12 9.83 8.25 5.98
CA LEU A 12 9.56 9.55 5.35
C LEU A 12 9.66 9.48 3.83
N VAL A 13 10.67 8.80 3.28
CA VAL A 13 10.79 8.60 1.83
C VAL A 13 9.61 7.82 1.29
N ASN A 14 9.22 6.72 1.94
CA ASN A 14 8.03 5.97 1.54
C ASN A 14 6.75 6.82 1.61
N LEU A 15 6.63 7.68 2.61
CA LEU A 15 5.51 8.62 2.73
C LEU A 15 5.50 9.61 1.57
N CYS A 16 6.63 10.24 1.27
CA CYS A 16 6.74 11.18 0.15
C CYS A 16 6.43 10.51 -1.20
N VAL A 17 6.97 9.31 -1.43
CA VAL A 17 6.73 8.56 -2.68
C VAL A 17 5.26 8.19 -2.81
N SER A 18 4.67 7.61 -1.76
CA SER A 18 3.25 7.21 -1.76
C SER A 18 2.31 8.42 -1.92
N TYR A 19 2.60 9.52 -1.23
CA TYR A 19 1.84 10.77 -1.37
C TYR A 19 1.93 11.33 -2.78
N THR A 20 3.13 11.39 -3.36
CA THR A 20 3.33 11.91 -4.73
C THR A 20 2.59 11.04 -5.75
N CYS A 21 2.71 9.72 -5.66
CA CYS A 21 1.97 8.81 -6.52
C CYS A 21 0.45 8.97 -6.37
N ALA A 22 -0.05 9.09 -5.13
CA ALA A 22 -1.49 9.26 -4.87
C ALA A 22 -2.02 10.57 -5.47
N VAL A 23 -1.30 11.68 -5.30
CA VAL A 23 -1.67 12.97 -5.89
C VAL A 23 -1.65 12.91 -7.42
N LEU A 24 -0.63 12.30 -8.03
CA LEU A 24 -0.57 12.14 -9.50
C LEU A 24 -1.71 11.28 -10.05
N LEU A 25 -2.07 10.19 -9.36
CA LEU A 25 -3.21 9.38 -9.75
C LEU A 25 -4.52 10.15 -9.63
N TYR A 26 -4.68 10.92 -8.55
CA TYR A 26 -5.85 11.77 -8.37
C TYR A 26 -5.96 12.81 -9.49
N THR A 27 -4.89 13.53 -9.82
CA THR A 27 -4.91 14.54 -10.88
C THR A 27 -5.12 13.95 -12.27
N LEU A 28 -4.67 12.72 -12.53
CA LEU A 28 -4.95 12.00 -13.77
C LEU A 28 -6.41 11.58 -13.90
N LEU A 29 -7.02 11.12 -12.80
CA LEU A 29 -8.43 10.70 -12.77
C LEU A 29 -9.39 11.89 -12.80
N ASP A 30 -8.99 13.01 -12.18
CA ASP A 30 -9.76 14.25 -12.10
C ASP A 30 -9.26 15.31 -13.10
N ALA A 31 -8.69 14.87 -14.23
CA ALA A 31 -8.01 15.73 -15.21
C ALA A 31 -8.88 16.83 -15.84
N GLN A 32 -10.20 16.78 -15.63
CA GLN A 32 -11.16 17.78 -16.10
C GLN A 32 -11.30 18.97 -15.12
N GLN A 33 -10.86 18.84 -13.87
CA GLN A 33 -10.96 19.88 -12.86
C GLN A 33 -9.66 20.69 -12.76
N ALA A 34 -9.75 22.01 -12.99
CA ALA A 34 -8.58 22.89 -12.96
C ALA A 34 -8.06 23.21 -11.54
N THR A 35 -8.85 22.90 -10.49
CA THR A 35 -8.53 23.29 -9.12
C THR A 35 -8.76 22.16 -8.13
N MET A 36 -7.73 21.80 -7.37
CA MET A 36 -7.82 20.82 -6.28
C MET A 36 -8.14 21.54 -4.96
N ARG A 37 -9.20 21.11 -4.26
CA ARG A 37 -9.57 21.68 -2.95
C ARG A 37 -8.48 21.38 -1.94
N ARG A 38 -7.99 22.40 -1.22
CA ARG A 38 -6.92 22.30 -0.20
C ARG A 38 -7.16 21.20 0.84
N ALA A 39 -8.40 20.95 1.24
CA ALA A 39 -8.76 19.88 2.18
C ALA A 39 -8.31 18.49 1.69
N TRP A 40 -8.45 18.19 0.39
CA TRP A 40 -8.08 16.89 -0.18
C TRP A 40 -6.59 16.58 -0.05
N LEU A 41 -5.71 17.59 -0.11
CA LEU A 41 -4.28 17.39 0.07
C LEU A 41 -3.98 16.86 1.47
N TYR A 42 -4.62 17.41 2.49
CA TYR A 42 -4.45 16.97 3.88
C TYR A 42 -5.09 15.59 4.13
N GLU A 43 -6.23 15.30 3.50
CA GLU A 43 -6.89 14.00 3.58
C GLU A 43 -6.02 12.89 2.97
N ILE A 44 -5.49 13.12 1.76
CA ILE A 44 -4.57 12.18 1.10
C ILE A 44 -3.29 12.01 1.93
N LEU A 45 -2.73 13.09 2.47
CA LEU A 45 -1.56 13.05 3.33
C LEU A 45 -1.81 12.20 4.59
N ALA A 46 -2.95 12.38 5.24
CA ALA A 46 -3.33 11.62 6.44
C ALA A 46 -3.45 10.12 6.14
N ILE A 47 -4.07 9.76 5.01
CA ILE A 47 -4.21 8.36 4.58
C ILE A 47 -2.85 7.76 4.23
N CYS A 48 -1.98 8.49 3.52
CA CYS A 48 -0.62 8.05 3.22
C CYS A 48 0.23 7.89 4.49
N ALA A 49 0.10 8.79 5.47
CA ALA A 49 0.76 8.67 6.77
C ALA A 49 0.29 7.40 7.50
N ALA A 50 -1.02 7.15 7.55
CA ALA A 50 -1.54 5.92 8.15
C ALA A 50 -1.06 4.67 7.40
N ALA A 51 -1.09 4.68 6.06
CA ALA A 51 -0.64 3.57 5.22
C ALA A 51 0.84 3.24 5.46
N THR A 52 1.71 4.24 5.53
CA THR A 52 3.15 4.05 5.75
C THR A 52 3.48 3.54 7.14
N VAL A 53 2.77 4.00 8.17
CA VAL A 53 2.88 3.43 9.52
C VAL A 53 2.46 1.95 9.50
N LEU A 54 1.35 1.63 8.86
CA LEU A 54 0.85 0.26 8.72
C LEU A 54 1.84 -0.63 7.96
N GLN A 55 2.39 -0.13 6.85
CA GLN A 55 3.43 -0.81 6.08
C GLN A 55 4.65 -1.09 6.95
N TYR A 56 5.12 -0.11 7.72
CA TYR A 56 6.24 -0.31 8.63
C TYR A 56 5.93 -1.37 9.70
N VAL A 57 4.75 -1.34 10.32
CA VAL A 57 4.36 -2.32 11.36
C VAL A 57 4.30 -3.74 10.79
N PHE A 58 3.65 -3.95 9.65
CA PHE A 58 3.46 -5.28 9.06
C PHE A 58 4.69 -5.81 8.31
N PHE A 59 5.49 -4.94 7.68
CA PHE A 59 6.63 -5.34 6.83
C PHE A 59 8.01 -5.15 7.46
N SER A 60 8.17 -4.40 8.57
CA SER A 60 9.49 -4.24 9.23
C SER A 60 10.02 -5.53 9.88
N GLY A 61 9.31 -6.66 9.77
CA GLY A 61 9.81 -7.98 10.18
C GLY A 61 10.00 -8.18 11.69
N LYS A 62 9.72 -7.15 12.51
CA LYS A 62 9.87 -7.21 13.97
C LYS A 62 8.62 -7.75 14.71
N ALA A 63 7.42 -7.57 14.15
CA ALA A 63 6.17 -7.90 14.84
C ALA A 63 5.65 -9.33 14.55
N VAL A 64 5.94 -9.90 13.38
CA VAL A 64 5.25 -11.12 12.92
C VAL A 64 6.23 -12.16 12.38
N LYS A 65 7.01 -12.81 13.24
CA LYS A 65 8.05 -13.78 12.83
C LYS A 65 7.54 -15.09 12.18
N ARG A 66 6.23 -15.39 12.20
CA ARG A 66 5.67 -16.70 11.81
C ARG A 66 4.46 -16.73 10.86
N LEU A 67 3.95 -15.59 10.38
CA LEU A 67 2.84 -15.61 9.40
C LEU A 67 3.38 -15.70 7.97
N SER A 68 2.76 -16.56 7.15
CA SER A 68 3.00 -16.63 5.71
C SER A 68 2.83 -15.25 5.07
N TYR A 69 3.57 -14.99 4.00
CA TYR A 69 3.53 -13.70 3.29
C TYR A 69 2.09 -13.30 2.90
N LEU A 70 1.27 -14.29 2.53
CA LEU A 70 -0.16 -14.12 2.23
C LEU A 70 -0.97 -13.63 3.44
N ALA A 71 -0.74 -14.21 4.64
CA ALA A 71 -1.48 -13.80 5.82
C ALA A 71 -1.09 -12.39 6.30
N ARG A 72 0.18 -11.97 6.12
CA ARG A 72 0.58 -10.58 6.36
C ARG A 72 -0.11 -9.61 5.40
N MET A 73 -0.23 -9.99 4.12
CA MET A 73 -0.95 -9.20 3.11
C MET A 73 -2.44 -9.08 3.46
N ALA A 74 -3.09 -10.18 3.86
CA ALA A 74 -4.50 -10.16 4.26
C ALA A 74 -4.76 -9.27 5.48
N TRP A 75 -3.92 -9.36 6.52
CA TRP A 75 -4.04 -8.49 7.70
C TRP A 75 -3.78 -7.03 7.37
N PHE A 76 -2.80 -6.75 6.51
CA PHE A 76 -2.57 -5.40 6.02
C PHE A 76 -3.77 -4.85 5.25
N ALA A 77 -4.38 -5.66 4.37
CA ALA A 77 -5.57 -5.28 3.62
C ALA A 77 -6.74 -4.97 4.55
N ALA A 78 -6.98 -5.81 5.56
CA ALA A 78 -8.05 -5.60 6.54
C ALA A 78 -7.80 -4.33 7.37
N ALA A 79 -6.58 -4.11 7.84
CA ALA A 79 -6.23 -2.93 8.63
C ALA A 79 -6.29 -1.64 7.79
N MET A 80 -5.83 -1.69 6.53
CA MET A 80 -5.91 -0.54 5.63
C MET A 80 -7.35 -0.24 5.22
N LEU A 81 -8.19 -1.27 5.01
CA LEU A 81 -9.62 -1.09 4.78
C LEU A 81 -10.28 -0.38 5.97
N ALA A 82 -9.95 -0.77 7.20
CA ALA A 82 -10.47 -0.10 8.40
C ALA A 82 -10.03 1.38 8.47
N VAL A 83 -8.77 1.69 8.10
CA VAL A 83 -8.27 3.06 8.02
C VAL A 83 -9.05 3.87 6.98
N VAL A 84 -9.27 3.32 5.79
CA VAL A 84 -10.01 4.00 4.70
C VAL A 84 -11.48 4.20 5.07
N CYS A 85 -12.13 3.20 5.66
CA CYS A 85 -13.50 3.35 6.16
C CYS A 85 -13.58 4.41 7.28
N GLY A 86 -12.63 4.40 8.22
CA GLY A 86 -12.55 5.40 9.28
C GLY A 86 -12.36 6.82 8.71
N ALA A 87 -11.47 6.98 7.73
CA ALA A 87 -11.27 8.23 7.02
C ALA A 87 -12.56 8.69 6.32
N ALA A 88 -13.25 7.78 5.62
CA ALA A 88 -14.51 8.09 4.95
C ALA A 88 -15.60 8.59 5.92
N VAL A 89 -15.66 8.04 7.15
CA VAL A 89 -16.56 8.54 8.21
C VAL A 89 -16.11 9.91 8.72
N VAL A 90 -14.83 10.07 9.07
CA VAL A 90 -14.29 11.30 9.67
C VAL A 90 -14.38 12.49 8.70
N PHE A 91 -14.04 12.28 7.44
CA PHE A 91 -14.09 13.29 6.40
C PHE A 91 -15.48 13.42 5.75
N ARG A 92 -16.45 12.61 6.21
CA ARG A 92 -17.84 12.60 5.73
C ARG A 92 -17.93 12.52 4.20
N TRP A 93 -17.13 11.64 3.60
CA TRP A 93 -17.08 11.46 2.15
C TRP A 93 -18.42 11.04 1.56
N PHE A 94 -19.17 10.19 2.28
CA PHE A 94 -20.48 9.72 1.87
C PHE A 94 -21.45 9.65 3.06
N PRO A 95 -22.76 9.85 2.84
CA PRO A 95 -23.77 9.65 3.86
C PRO A 95 -23.82 8.18 4.32
N LEU A 96 -23.89 7.96 5.64
CA LEU A 96 -23.89 6.64 6.27
C LEU A 96 -25.07 5.75 5.81
N GLU A 97 -26.16 6.39 5.38
CA GLU A 97 -27.41 5.73 4.99
C GLU A 97 -27.31 5.06 3.60
N HIS A 98 -26.37 5.49 2.76
CA HIS A 98 -26.18 4.93 1.42
C HIS A 98 -25.20 3.75 1.45
N LEU A 99 -25.70 2.58 1.84
CA LEU A 99 -24.97 1.30 1.82
C LEU A 99 -24.28 1.01 0.48
N GLY A 100 -24.87 1.44 -0.65
CA GLY A 100 -24.30 1.25 -1.98
C GLY A 100 -22.92 1.92 -2.16
N SER A 101 -22.72 3.12 -1.59
CA SER A 101 -21.45 3.84 -1.69
C SER A 101 -20.33 3.16 -0.89
N TRP A 102 -20.68 2.58 0.26
CA TRP A 102 -19.76 1.79 1.08
C TRP A 102 -19.35 0.48 0.39
N LEU A 103 -20.29 -0.20 -0.27
CA LEU A 103 -19.98 -1.39 -1.07
C LEU A 103 -19.04 -1.08 -2.23
N TRP A 104 -19.25 0.05 -2.92
CA TRP A 104 -18.34 0.52 -3.97
C TRP A 104 -16.95 0.83 -3.43
N LEU A 105 -16.85 1.51 -2.28
CA LEU A 105 -15.58 1.80 -1.62
C LEU A 105 -14.80 0.51 -1.32
N VAL A 106 -15.47 -0.46 -0.68
CA VAL A 106 -14.87 -1.76 -0.34
C VAL A 106 -14.47 -2.51 -1.62
N GLY A 107 -15.34 -2.52 -2.64
CA GLY A 107 -15.09 -3.19 -3.92
C GLY A 107 -13.87 -2.64 -4.64
N ILE A 108 -13.81 -1.31 -4.84
CA ILE A 108 -12.68 -0.64 -5.49
C ILE A 108 -11.39 -0.86 -4.69
N PHE A 109 -11.45 -0.78 -3.36
CA PHE A 109 -10.31 -1.04 -2.51
C PHE A 109 -9.77 -2.48 -2.70
N LEU A 110 -10.66 -3.48 -2.68
CA LEU A 110 -10.27 -4.88 -2.85
C LEU A 110 -9.69 -5.14 -4.24
N VAL A 111 -10.28 -4.58 -5.29
CA VAL A 111 -9.77 -4.69 -6.66
C VAL A 111 -8.40 -4.04 -6.79
N GLY A 112 -8.22 -2.82 -6.26
CA GLY A 112 -6.93 -2.12 -6.27
C GLY A 112 -5.87 -2.88 -5.47
N PHE A 113 -6.23 -3.39 -4.29
CA PHE A 113 -5.34 -4.21 -3.48
C PHE A 113 -4.95 -5.52 -4.19
N ALA A 114 -5.92 -6.22 -4.79
CA ALA A 114 -5.67 -7.44 -5.54
C ALA A 114 -4.76 -7.19 -6.75
N ALA A 115 -4.97 -6.10 -7.48
CA ALA A 115 -4.11 -5.70 -8.60
C ALA A 115 -2.66 -5.49 -8.15
N ILE A 116 -2.44 -4.74 -7.07
CA ILE A 116 -1.10 -4.52 -6.51
C ILE A 116 -0.50 -5.84 -6.02
N ALA A 117 -1.28 -6.67 -5.32
CA ALA A 117 -0.83 -7.97 -4.83
C ALA A 117 -0.40 -8.90 -5.98
N LEU A 118 -1.16 -8.94 -7.07
CA LEU A 118 -0.84 -9.72 -8.27
C LEU A 118 0.43 -9.21 -8.97
N VAL A 119 0.61 -7.88 -9.07
CA VAL A 119 1.84 -7.28 -9.62
C VAL A 119 3.05 -7.70 -8.78
N PHE A 120 2.94 -7.62 -7.45
CA PHE A 120 4.00 -8.06 -6.55
C PHE A 120 4.29 -9.56 -6.69
N GLU A 121 3.25 -10.39 -6.74
CA GLU A 121 3.41 -11.84 -6.86
C GLU A 121 4.04 -12.22 -8.21
N GLY A 122 3.60 -11.61 -9.31
CA GLY A 122 4.17 -11.78 -10.64
C GLY A 122 5.65 -11.37 -10.68
N TRP A 123 5.99 -10.23 -10.09
CA TRP A 123 7.37 -9.74 -10.03
C TRP A 123 8.27 -10.66 -9.19
N PHE A 124 7.76 -11.20 -8.08
CA PHE A 124 8.47 -12.19 -7.28
C PHE A 124 8.70 -13.50 -8.04
N ARG A 125 7.70 -13.99 -8.79
CA ARG A 125 7.85 -15.20 -9.62
C ARG A 125 8.90 -15.01 -10.72
N LEU A 126 8.93 -13.83 -11.36
CA LEU A 126 9.94 -13.47 -12.36
C LEU A 126 11.34 -13.44 -11.75
N LYS A 127 11.54 -12.76 -10.61
CA LYS A 127 12.83 -12.77 -9.91
C LYS A 127 13.25 -14.18 -9.53
N ARG A 128 12.32 -15.03 -9.05
CA ARG A 128 12.62 -16.43 -8.71
C ARG A 128 13.21 -17.18 -9.91
N ARG A 129 12.61 -17.03 -11.10
CA ARG A 129 13.14 -17.63 -12.33
C ARG A 129 14.54 -17.14 -12.67
N VAL A 130 14.80 -15.84 -12.55
CA VAL A 130 16.13 -15.27 -12.81
C VAL A 130 17.18 -15.77 -11.80
N TYR A 131 16.82 -15.90 -10.52
CA TYR A 131 17.71 -16.44 -9.49
C TYR A 131 17.98 -17.93 -9.65
N ASP A 132 16.96 -18.73 -9.98
CA ASP A 132 17.11 -20.16 -10.25
C ASP A 132 17.99 -20.41 -11.49
N ASP A 133 17.84 -19.58 -12.53
CA ASP A 133 18.65 -19.66 -13.74
C ASP A 133 20.13 -19.27 -13.48
N ALA A 134 20.37 -18.25 -12.64
CA ALA A 134 21.71 -17.88 -12.19
C ALA A 134 22.38 -18.98 -11.33
N LEU A 135 21.62 -19.64 -10.45
CA LEU A 135 22.11 -20.78 -9.65
C LEU A 135 22.40 -22.03 -10.51
N GLY A 136 21.61 -22.25 -11.56
CA GLY A 136 21.85 -23.29 -12.55
C GLY A 136 23.19 -23.10 -13.26
N ARG A 137 23.48 -21.87 -13.70
CA ARG A 137 24.76 -21.50 -14.32
C ARG A 137 25.96 -21.67 -13.38
N TYR A 138 25.81 -21.31 -12.10
CA TYR A 138 26.87 -21.48 -11.11
C TYR A 138 27.18 -22.95 -10.80
N LYS A 139 26.17 -23.83 -10.83
CA LYS A 139 26.35 -25.29 -10.67
C LYS A 139 26.97 -25.95 -11.90
N GLN A 140 26.71 -25.42 -13.09
CA GLN A 140 27.29 -25.94 -14.33
C GLN A 140 28.76 -25.51 -14.53
N GLY A 141 29.14 -24.30 -14.13
CA GLY A 141 30.55 -23.83 -14.22
C GLY A 141 31.49 -24.38 -13.14
N LYS A 142 30.98 -25.21 -12.21
CA LYS A 142 31.76 -25.87 -11.15
C LYS A 142 31.98 -27.37 -11.41
N LYS A 143 31.50 -27.88 -12.55
CA LYS A 143 31.84 -29.20 -13.12
C LYS A 143 32.86 -28.99 -14.22
#